data_AF-A0A6P9ATA0-F1
#
_entry.id   AF-A0A6P9ATA0-F1
#
_cell.length_a   1.000
_cell.length_b   1.000
_cell.length_c   1.000
_cell.angle_alpha   90.00
_cell.angle_beta   90.00
_cell.angle_gamma   90.00
#
_symmetry.space_group_name_H-M   'P 1'
#
loop_
_entity.id
_entity.type
_entity.pdbx_description
1 polymer ?
#
loop_
_entity_poly.entity_id
_entity_poly.type
_entity_poly.pdbx_seq_one_letter_code
_entity_poly.pdbx_strand_id
1 'polypeptide(L)'
;MLPLKNVWADEGECNVVTANIKEKVHCSFIEGSEDKNIFHYPCLEIYVNLTHLGQLVMLYHTEITVDRNPKCSYIPPDMENYKKVQQHVEMIRDNFRKHQRFLCHYDPSRKEKSVLFKRLYPPEGLLIAFAWPTVLLIGGILIVILVKLSQYLALVSAKQRRTLI
;
A
#
# COMPACT_ATOMS: atom_id res chain seq x y z
N MET A 1 4.64 1.02 13.02
CA MET A 1 4.54 -0.45 12.87
C MET A 1 3.11 -0.74 12.46
N LEU A 2 2.84 -0.80 11.16
CA LEU A 2 1.49 -1.07 10.64
C LEU A 2 1.14 -2.54 10.92
N PRO A 3 -0.07 -2.86 11.38
CA PRO A 3 -0.45 -4.26 11.58
C PRO A 3 -0.50 -4.92 10.19
N LEU A 4 0.39 -5.89 9.95
CA LEU A 4 0.24 -6.84 8.84
C LEU A 4 -0.97 -7.72 9.14
N LYS A 5 -2.18 -7.17 8.99
CA LYS A 5 -3.40 -7.96 9.04
C LYS A 5 -3.60 -8.51 7.63
N ASN A 6 -3.06 -9.70 7.40
CA ASN A 6 -3.17 -10.43 6.13
C ASN A 6 -4.59 -11.01 5.96
N VAL A 7 -5.61 -10.15 5.99
CA VAL A 7 -7.04 -10.55 5.99
C VAL A 7 -7.45 -11.03 4.60
N TRP A 8 -7.19 -10.24 3.56
CA TRP A 8 -7.59 -10.56 2.18
C TRP A 8 -6.60 -11.47 1.46
N ALA A 9 -6.31 -12.65 2.03
CA ALA A 9 -5.18 -13.51 1.65
C ALA A 9 -5.24 -14.09 0.24
N ASP A 10 -6.45 -14.46 -0.22
CA ASP A 10 -6.63 -15.27 -1.43
C ASP A 10 -7.19 -14.43 -2.58
N GLU A 11 -6.91 -14.86 -3.81
CA GLU A 11 -7.43 -14.26 -5.04
C GLU A 11 -8.60 -15.06 -5.62
N GLY A 12 -9.57 -14.36 -6.20
CA GLY A 12 -10.70 -14.97 -6.89
C GLY A 12 -11.28 -14.07 -7.97
N GLU A 13 -12.12 -14.63 -8.84
CA GLU A 13 -12.81 -13.85 -9.86
C GLU A 13 -13.98 -13.06 -9.23
N CYS A 14 -13.97 -11.74 -9.44
CA CYS A 14 -15.05 -10.84 -9.08
C CYS A 14 -15.76 -10.33 -10.33
N ASN A 15 -17.10 -10.27 -10.28
CA ASN A 15 -17.93 -9.69 -11.32
C ASN A 15 -18.69 -8.46 -10.81
N VAL A 16 -18.58 -7.32 -11.48
CA VAL A 16 -19.29 -6.08 -11.12
C VAL A 16 -20.79 -6.26 -11.29
N VAL A 17 -21.52 -6.02 -10.19
CA VAL A 17 -22.99 -6.01 -10.17
C VAL A 17 -23.51 -4.59 -10.23
N THR A 18 -22.88 -3.66 -9.50
CA THR A 18 -23.31 -2.26 -9.46
C THR A 18 -22.11 -1.35 -9.30
N ALA A 19 -22.10 -0.25 -10.06
CA ALA A 19 -21.12 0.81 -9.98
C ALA A 19 -21.83 2.16 -10.04
N ASN A 20 -21.97 2.80 -8.88
CA ASN A 20 -22.71 4.04 -8.69
C ASN A 20 -21.83 5.10 -8.05
N ILE A 21 -22.16 6.37 -8.29
CA ILE A 21 -21.53 7.50 -7.63
C ILE A 21 -22.60 8.18 -6.79
N LYS A 22 -22.34 8.30 -5.49
CA LYS A 22 -23.13 9.13 -4.59
C LYS A 22 -22.53 10.54 -4.53
N GLU A 23 -23.39 11.51 -4.27
CA GLU A 23 -22.99 12.89 -4.02
C GLU A 23 -22.03 12.99 -2.82
N LYS A 24 -21.37 14.14 -2.73
CA LYS A 24 -20.20 14.43 -1.88
C LYS A 24 -20.28 13.78 -0.49
N VAL A 25 -19.33 12.90 -0.18
CA VAL A 25 -19.20 12.30 1.17
C VAL A 25 -18.10 13.00 1.96
N HIS A 26 -18.38 13.29 3.23
CA HIS A 26 -17.41 13.83 4.18
C HIS A 26 -16.37 12.77 4.51
N CYS A 27 -15.10 13.09 4.27
CA CYS A 27 -13.98 12.24 4.65
C CYS A 27 -13.09 12.95 5.64
N SER A 28 -12.95 12.30 6.79
CA SER A 28 -12.09 12.74 7.87
C SER A 28 -10.75 12.01 7.73
N PHE A 29 -9.68 12.76 7.47
CA PHE A 29 -8.35 12.19 7.57
C PHE A 29 -7.97 12.14 9.05
N ILE A 30 -7.79 10.96 9.63
CA ILE A 30 -7.13 10.83 10.93
C ILE A 30 -5.64 10.71 10.64
N GLU A 31 -4.96 11.85 10.54
CA GLU A 31 -3.51 11.89 10.68
C GLU A 31 -3.15 12.87 11.79
N GLY A 32 -3.03 12.36 13.02
CA GLY A 32 -2.10 12.83 14.06
C GLY A 32 -2.05 14.32 14.47
N SER A 33 -2.87 15.20 13.91
CA SER A 33 -2.93 16.62 14.23
C SER A 33 -4.39 17.04 14.41
N GLU A 34 -4.61 18.05 15.26
CA GLU A 34 -5.93 18.50 15.69
C GLU A 34 -6.76 19.21 14.60
N ASP A 35 -6.32 19.21 13.35
CA ASP A 35 -7.09 19.77 12.23
C ASP A 35 -7.87 18.67 11.50
N LYS A 36 -9.14 18.54 11.87
CA LYS A 36 -10.14 17.78 11.11
C LYS A 36 -10.46 18.52 9.80
N ASN A 37 -9.54 18.54 8.83
CA ASN A 37 -9.87 18.97 7.48
C ASN A 37 -10.79 17.91 6.84
N ILE A 38 -12.09 18.19 6.90
CA ILE A 38 -13.11 17.35 6.30
C ILE A 38 -13.12 17.64 4.79
N PHE A 39 -12.65 16.68 4.00
CA PHE A 39 -12.64 16.79 2.55
C PHE A 39 -13.93 16.22 1.97
N HIS A 40 -14.40 16.83 0.88
CA HIS A 40 -15.61 16.41 0.16
C HIS A 40 -15.24 15.89 -1.22
N TYR A 41 -15.66 14.68 -1.54
CA TYR A 41 -15.49 14.11 -2.87
C TYR A 41 -16.65 13.18 -3.26
N PRO A 42 -16.90 12.98 -4.57
CA PRO A 42 -17.92 12.05 -5.04
C PRO A 42 -17.59 10.61 -4.62
N CYS A 43 -18.51 9.97 -3.92
CA CYS A 43 -18.28 8.63 -3.36
C CYS A 43 -18.60 7.56 -4.40
N LEU A 44 -17.58 6.82 -4.82
CA LEU A 44 -17.75 5.68 -5.70
C LEU A 44 -18.15 4.45 -4.88
N GLU A 45 -19.25 3.81 -5.23
CA GLU A 45 -19.71 2.56 -4.65
C GLU A 45 -19.74 1.47 -5.71
N ILE A 46 -18.89 0.45 -5.51
CA ILE A 46 -18.79 -0.70 -6.39
C ILE A 46 -19.14 -1.95 -5.59
N TYR A 47 -20.17 -2.67 -6.05
CA TYR A 47 -20.55 -3.97 -5.54
C TYR A 47 -20.23 -5.04 -6.57
N VAL A 48 -19.59 -6.10 -6.11
CA VAL A 48 -19.17 -7.23 -6.94
C VAL A 48 -19.75 -8.53 -6.38
N ASN A 49 -19.97 -9.49 -7.26
CA ASN A 49 -20.23 -10.87 -6.91
C ASN A 49 -18.92 -11.66 -7.00
N LEU A 50 -18.52 -12.28 -5.90
CA LEU A 50 -17.34 -13.14 -5.86
C LEU A 50 -17.72 -14.55 -6.36
N THR A 51 -17.25 -14.94 -7.55
CA THR A 51 -17.68 -16.15 -8.27
C THR A 51 -17.59 -17.42 -7.42
N HIS A 52 -16.53 -17.56 -6.61
CA HIS A 52 -16.32 -18.75 -5.76
C HIS A 52 -17.29 -18.87 -4.58
N LEU A 53 -17.80 -17.74 -4.07
CA LEU A 53 -18.69 -17.72 -2.90
C LEU A 53 -20.14 -17.35 -3.25
N GLY A 54 -20.39 -16.85 -4.46
CA GLY A 54 -21.69 -16.32 -4.88
C GLY A 54 -22.15 -15.14 -4.02
N GLN A 55 -21.23 -14.43 -3.37
CA GLN A 55 -21.53 -13.41 -2.38
C GLN A 55 -21.43 -12.00 -2.99
N LEU A 56 -22.48 -11.19 -2.79
CA LEU A 56 -22.48 -9.77 -3.11
C LEU A 56 -21.77 -8.99 -1.99
N VAL A 57 -20.65 -8.36 -2.34
CA VAL A 57 -19.78 -7.65 -1.39
C VAL A 57 -19.30 -6.33 -1.99
N MET A 58 -18.93 -5.39 -1.10
CA MET A 58 -18.36 -4.12 -1.52
C MET A 58 -16.89 -4.31 -1.90
N LEU A 59 -16.52 -3.74 -3.04
CA LEU A 59 -15.13 -3.67 -3.50
C LEU A 59 -14.47 -2.42 -2.94
N TYR A 60 -13.25 -2.55 -2.44
CA TYR A 60 -12.39 -1.43 -2.08
C TYR A 60 -11.14 -1.43 -2.93
N HIS A 61 -10.58 -0.24 -3.19
CA HIS A 61 -9.35 -0.13 -3.96
C HIS A 61 -8.18 -0.81 -3.26
N THR A 62 -8.03 -0.55 -1.95
CA THR A 62 -6.93 -1.05 -1.11
C THR A 62 -7.34 -1.14 0.37
N GLU A 63 -6.49 -1.75 1.20
CA GLU A 63 -6.62 -1.82 2.67
C GLU A 63 -6.80 -0.43 3.30
N ILE A 64 -6.04 0.57 2.82
CA ILE A 64 -6.14 1.95 3.31
C ILE A 64 -7.54 2.53 3.09
N THR A 65 -8.21 2.13 2.01
CA THR A 65 -9.57 2.58 1.70
C THR A 65 -10.57 2.05 2.73
N VAL A 66 -10.43 0.78 3.11
CA VAL A 66 -11.27 0.14 4.14
C VAL A 66 -11.12 0.86 5.48
N ASP A 67 -9.87 1.17 5.86
CA ASP A 67 -9.57 1.80 7.15
C ASP A 67 -9.98 3.29 7.20
N ARG A 68 -9.73 4.05 6.12
CA ARG A 68 -9.95 5.50 6.09
C ARG A 68 -11.37 5.90 5.75
N ASN A 69 -12.04 5.18 4.85
CA ASN A 69 -13.43 5.48 4.49
C ASN A 69 -14.18 4.21 4.06
N PRO A 70 -14.73 3.44 5.02
CA PRO A 70 -15.48 2.21 4.75
C PRO A 70 -16.85 2.45 4.08
N LYS A 71 -17.19 3.70 3.69
CA LYS A 71 -18.42 4.02 2.96
C LYS A 71 -18.20 4.10 1.45
N CYS A 72 -16.95 4.19 0.99
CA CYS A 72 -16.64 4.39 -0.42
C CYS A 72 -15.57 3.40 -0.89
N SER A 73 -15.72 2.92 -2.12
CA SER A 73 -14.82 1.96 -2.75
C SER A 73 -13.47 2.54 -3.16
N TYR A 74 -13.35 3.87 -3.28
CA TYR A 74 -12.15 4.55 -3.74
C TYR A 74 -11.95 5.89 -3.02
N ILE A 75 -10.71 6.19 -2.67
CA ILE A 75 -10.29 7.49 -2.15
C ILE A 75 -9.33 8.12 -3.18
N PRO A 76 -9.74 9.22 -3.84
CA PRO A 76 -8.86 9.97 -4.73
C PRO A 76 -7.55 10.41 -4.04
N PRO A 77 -6.40 10.38 -4.75
CA PRO A 77 -5.11 10.73 -4.18
C PRO A 77 -4.91 12.24 -4.00
N ASP A 78 -5.52 13.04 -4.87
CA ASP A 78 -5.50 14.51 -4.84
C ASP A 78 -6.95 15.00 -4.81
N MET A 79 -7.22 15.99 -3.96
CA MET A 79 -8.54 16.56 -3.69
C MET A 79 -8.60 18.08 -3.94
N GLU A 80 -7.52 18.70 -4.41
CA GLU A 80 -7.46 20.16 -4.59
C GLU A 80 -8.47 20.65 -5.63
N ASN A 81 -8.62 19.92 -6.73
CA ASN A 81 -9.52 20.28 -7.82
C ASN A 81 -10.69 19.30 -7.91
N TYR A 82 -11.81 19.68 -7.30
CA TYR A 82 -13.04 18.88 -7.30
C TYR A 82 -13.50 18.44 -8.70
N LYS A 83 -13.37 19.28 -9.74
CA LYS A 83 -13.79 18.91 -11.10
C LYS A 83 -12.91 17.79 -11.66
N LYS A 84 -11.60 17.85 -11.46
CA LYS A 84 -10.67 16.77 -11.87
C LYS A 84 -10.97 15.48 -11.11
N VAL A 85 -11.21 15.58 -9.80
CA VAL A 85 -11.59 14.43 -8.97
C VAL A 85 -12.87 13.79 -9.50
N GLN A 86 -13.89 14.58 -9.79
CA GLN A 86 -15.15 14.09 -10.31
C GLN A 86 -14.96 13.36 -11.64
N GLN A 87 -14.27 13.97 -12.60
CA GLN A 87 -13.97 13.33 -13.90
C GLN A 87 -13.20 12.02 -13.74
N HIS A 88 -12.24 11.98 -12.81
CA HIS A 88 -11.46 10.78 -12.55
C HIS A 88 -12.32 9.65 -11.93
N VAL A 89 -13.18 9.98 -10.96
CA VAL A 89 -14.11 9.02 -10.36
C VAL A 89 -15.13 8.49 -11.38
N GLU A 90 -15.65 9.35 -12.26
CA GLU A 90 -16.52 8.95 -13.37
C GLU A 90 -15.81 8.03 -14.36
N MET A 91 -14.56 8.33 -14.72
CA MET A 91 -13.73 7.47 -15.56
C MET A 91 -13.53 6.09 -14.94
N ILE A 92 -13.24 6.01 -13.63
CA ILE A 92 -13.08 4.73 -12.92
C ILE A 92 -14.39 3.93 -12.95
N ARG A 93 -15.53 4.57 -12.63
CA ARG A 93 -16.86 3.95 -12.71
C ARG A 93 -17.10 3.36 -14.10
N ASP A 94 -16.84 4.13 -15.14
CA ASP A 94 -17.11 3.72 -16.51
C ASP A 94 -16.18 2.59 -16.96
N ASN A 95 -14.94 2.57 -16.47
CA ASN A 95 -14.02 1.45 -16.69
C ASN A 95 -14.52 0.16 -16.05
N PHE A 96 -15.04 0.19 -14.83
CA PHE A 96 -15.65 -0.98 -14.18
C PHE A 96 -16.94 -1.43 -14.87
N ARG A 97 -17.72 -0.51 -15.44
CA ARG A 97 -18.90 -0.86 -16.25
C ARG A 97 -18.53 -1.58 -17.55
N LYS A 98 -17.41 -1.18 -18.18
CA LYS A 98 -16.88 -1.82 -19.39
C LYS A 98 -16.20 -3.15 -19.09
N HIS A 99 -15.40 -3.22 -18.03
CA HIS A 99 -14.64 -4.40 -17.62
C HIS A 99 -15.23 -4.97 -16.33
N GLN A 100 -16.27 -5.79 -16.48
CA GLN A 100 -17.04 -6.27 -15.34
C GLN A 100 -16.35 -7.42 -14.60
N ARG A 101 -15.46 -8.19 -15.25
CA ARG A 101 -14.77 -9.34 -14.64
C ARG A 101 -13.29 -9.04 -14.43
N PHE A 102 -12.78 -9.31 -13.24
CA PHE A 102 -11.38 -9.14 -12.87
C PHE A 102 -11.04 -9.98 -11.63
N LEU A 103 -9.75 -10.10 -11.33
CA LEU A 103 -9.27 -10.74 -10.11
C LEU A 103 -9.30 -9.78 -8.94
N CYS A 104 -9.79 -10.25 -7.80
CA CYS A 104 -9.91 -9.51 -6.55
C CYS A 104 -9.43 -10.37 -5.38
N HIS A 105 -9.05 -9.72 -4.28
CA HIS A 105 -8.61 -10.40 -3.06
C HIS A 105 -9.74 -10.48 -2.04
N TYR A 106 -9.90 -11.63 -1.39
CA TYR A 106 -10.95 -11.88 -0.40
C TYR A 106 -10.39 -12.54 0.87
N ASP A 107 -11.17 -12.47 1.96
CA ASP A 107 -10.83 -13.16 3.22
C ASP A 107 -11.25 -14.63 3.16
N PRO A 108 -10.31 -15.60 3.16
CA PRO A 108 -10.65 -17.02 3.17
C PRO A 108 -11.36 -17.43 4.47
N SER A 109 -11.15 -16.72 5.57
CA SER A 109 -11.84 -16.95 6.85
C SER A 109 -13.27 -16.44 6.84
N ARG A 110 -13.69 -15.71 5.80
CA ARG A 110 -15.03 -15.13 5.62
C ARG A 110 -15.50 -14.23 6.78
N LYS A 111 -14.58 -13.74 7.61
CA LYS A 111 -14.93 -12.82 8.71
C LYS A 111 -15.16 -11.42 8.16
N GLU A 112 -14.34 -11.05 7.18
CA GLU A 112 -14.44 -9.79 6.46
C GLU A 112 -15.34 -9.95 5.23
N LYS A 113 -16.40 -9.14 5.14
CA LYS A 113 -17.39 -9.20 4.04
C LYS A 113 -17.11 -8.17 2.95
N SER A 114 -15.84 -7.95 2.67
CA SER A 114 -15.36 -6.99 1.68
C SER A 114 -14.23 -7.61 0.85
N VAL A 115 -14.01 -7.07 -0.33
CA VAL A 115 -12.94 -7.52 -1.24
C VAL A 115 -12.09 -6.36 -1.69
N LEU A 116 -10.83 -6.64 -1.99
CA LEU A 116 -9.88 -5.64 -2.47
C LEU A 116 -9.60 -5.81 -3.95
N PHE A 117 -9.53 -4.69 -4.66
CA PHE A 117 -9.04 -4.66 -6.03
C PHE A 117 -7.53 -4.86 -6.09
N LYS A 118 -6.79 -4.22 -5.17
CA LYS A 118 -5.33 -4.33 -5.10
C LYS A 118 -4.89 -4.38 -3.64
N ARG A 119 -3.94 -5.27 -3.38
CA ARG A 119 -3.24 -5.34 -2.09
C ARG A 119 -2.05 -4.37 -2.05
N LEU A 120 -1.98 -3.54 -1.02
CA LEU A 120 -0.83 -2.65 -0.76
C LEU A 120 0.31 -3.37 -0.06
N TYR A 121 0.02 -4.35 0.78
CA TYR A 121 1.00 -5.07 1.59
C TYR A 121 1.05 -6.55 1.22
N PRO A 122 1.62 -6.89 0.06
CA PRO A 122 1.83 -8.29 -0.33
C PRO A 122 2.83 -8.94 0.64
N PRO A 123 2.63 -10.23 1.01
CA PRO A 123 3.47 -10.93 1.99
C PRO A 123 4.96 -10.96 1.59
N GLU A 124 5.28 -10.87 0.31
CA GLU A 124 6.64 -10.81 -0.24
C GLU A 124 7.41 -9.55 0.22
N GLY A 125 6.72 -8.47 0.61
CA GLY A 125 7.33 -7.23 1.10
C GLY A 125 8.10 -7.40 2.43
N LEU A 126 7.85 -8.47 3.17
CA LEU A 126 8.57 -8.78 4.42
C LEU A 126 10.06 -9.03 4.19
N LEU A 127 10.43 -9.71 3.11
CA LEU A 127 11.84 -10.02 2.83
C LEU A 127 12.64 -8.75 2.53
N ILE A 128 12.03 -7.81 1.82
CA ILE A 128 12.62 -6.51 1.50
C ILE A 128 12.82 -5.70 2.79
N ALA A 129 11.86 -5.75 3.73
CA ALA A 129 11.96 -5.05 5.00
C ALA A 129 13.15 -5.51 5.87
N PHE A 130 13.50 -6.81 5.84
CA PHE A 130 14.69 -7.32 6.54
C PHE A 130 15.99 -7.13 5.77
N ALA A 131 15.94 -7.15 4.43
CA ALA A 131 17.11 -6.96 3.59
C ALA A 131 17.78 -5.60 3.81
N TRP A 132 17.01 -4.52 3.96
CA TRP A 132 17.54 -3.18 4.19
C TRP A 132 18.40 -3.07 5.47
N PRO A 133 17.90 -3.45 6.67
CA PRO A 133 18.72 -3.53 7.88
C PRO A 133 19.98 -4.38 7.71
N THR A 134 19.90 -5.54 7.04
CA THR A 134 21.08 -6.39 6.83
C THR A 134 22.11 -5.73 5.93
N VAL A 135 21.70 -5.06 4.85
CA VAL A 135 22.61 -4.35 3.93
C VAL A 135 23.29 -3.19 4.65
N LEU A 136 22.55 -2.44 5.48
CA LEU A 136 23.12 -1.36 6.29
C LEU A 136 24.14 -1.88 7.30
N LEU A 137 23.84 -2.99 7.98
CA LEU A 137 24.78 -3.62 8.91
C LEU A 137 26.04 -4.12 8.21
N ILE A 138 25.90 -4.85 7.10
CA ILE A 138 27.04 -5.34 6.32
C ILE A 138 27.88 -4.17 5.81
N GLY A 139 27.25 -3.14 5.25
CA GLY A 139 27.92 -1.92 4.81
C GLY A 139 28.70 -1.24 5.94
N GLY A 140 28.10 -1.11 7.12
CA GLY A 140 28.75 -0.55 8.30
C GLY A 140 29.98 -1.35 8.75
N ILE A 141 29.88 -2.68 8.79
CA ILE A 141 31.00 -3.57 9.15
C ILE A 141 32.15 -3.44 8.14
N LEU A 142 31.85 -3.40 6.84
CA LEU A 142 32.86 -3.26 5.79
C LEU A 142 33.64 -1.95 5.90
N ILE A 143 32.97 -0.83 6.21
CA ILE A 143 33.63 0.47 6.41
C ILE A 143 34.62 0.39 7.57
N VAL A 144 34.23 -0.21 8.71
CA VAL A 144 35.12 -0.35 9.87
C VAL A 144 36.35 -1.18 9.54
N ILE A 145 36.17 -2.29 8.81
CA ILE A 145 37.28 -3.15 8.36
C ILE A 145 38.23 -2.37 7.45
N LEU A 146 37.71 -1.64 6.46
CA LEU A 146 38.53 -0.85 5.53
C LEU A 146 39.34 0.24 6.25
N VAL A 147 38.75 0.90 7.24
CA VAL A 147 39.45 1.91 8.06
C VAL A 147 40.57 1.25 8.87
N LYS A 148 40.32 0.08 9.48
CA LYS A 148 41.35 -0.65 10.24
C LYS A 148 42.47 -1.17 9.36
N LEU A 149 42.15 -1.70 8.17
CA LEU A 149 43.16 -2.11 7.19
C LEU A 149 44.03 -0.94 6.74
N SER A 150 43.42 0.21 6.44
CA SER A 150 44.15 1.42 6.07
C SER A 150 45.08 1.91 7.18
N GLN A 151 44.60 1.94 8.44
CA GLN A 151 45.41 2.31 9.61
C GLN A 151 46.57 1.33 9.84
N TYR A 152 46.34 0.02 9.69
CA TYR A 152 47.37 -1.00 9.83
C TYR A 152 48.46 -0.85 8.76
N LEU A 153 48.08 -0.65 7.49
CA LEU A 153 49.02 -0.43 6.39
C LEU A 153 49.84 0.85 6.60
N ALA A 154 49.23 1.92 7.10
CA ALA A 154 49.94 3.16 7.45
C ALA A 154 50.99 2.94 8.55
N LEU A 155 50.66 2.18 9.60
CA LEU A 155 51.60 1.87 10.68
C LEU A 155 52.77 0.99 10.20
N VAL A 156 52.48 -0.04 9.40
CA VAL A 156 53.51 -0.91 8.82
C VAL A 156 54.46 -0.12 7.91
N SER A 157 53.92 0.70 7.00
CA SER A 157 54.75 1.55 6.13
C SER A 157 55.60 2.57 6.89
N ALA A 158 55.06 3.16 7.97
CA ALA A 158 55.83 4.05 8.84
C ALA A 158 56.95 3.31 9.59
N LYS A 159 56.68 2.08 10.06
CA LYS A 159 57.69 1.23 10.72
C LYS A 159 58.79 0.83 9.74
N GLN A 160 58.43 0.34 8.55
CA GLN A 160 59.36 -0.03 7.49
C GLN A 160 60.31 1.13 7.14
N ARG A 161 59.77 2.36 7.03
CA ARG A 161 60.54 3.57 6.73
C ARG A 161 61.52 3.96 7.85
N ARG A 162 61.21 3.69 9.12
CA ARG A 162 62.12 3.93 10.26
C ARG A 162 63.25 2.91 10.38
N THR A 163 63.07 1.67 9.92
CA THR A 163 64.13 0.64 9.90
C THR A 163 65.11 0.78 8.74
N LEU A 164 64.81 1.64 7.76
CA LEU A 164 65.65 1.90 6.56
C LEU A 164 66.43 3.22 6.63
N ILE A 165 66.36 3.95 7.75
CA ILE A 165 67.15 5.14 8.09
C ILE A 165 68.04 4.77 9.27
#